data_AF-W4JZ15-F1
#
_entry.id   AF-W4JZ15-F1
#
_cell.length_a   1.000
_cell.length_b   1.000
_cell.length_c   1.000
_cell.angle_alpha   90.00
_cell.angle_beta   90.00
_cell.angle_gamma   90.00
#
_symmetry.space_group_name_H-M   'P 1'
#
loop_
_entity.id
_entity.type
_entity.pdbx_description
1 polymer ?
#
loop_
_entity_poly.entity_id
_entity_poly.type
_entity_poly.pdbx_seq_one_letter_code
_entity_poly.pdbx_strand_id
1 'polypeptide(L)'
;MYRPIVLLLSLCALLCALAPIRAAAALTNAERLRRNMPPLPPVRRSGTPVYAAKRGGPSNTPLPSGTIQVRNTNGSTVGYISKNNATGVNFGSADNDLKVQFFKGNLRATNADFYIGGNGTSSIGPGSYDTVAFGAIQKGPTSSIWSLDVATGNLTAQWVDADNTKPTTTVAFDLRNNFLVLTGDLAAYNAHASFPASAVWLFLTA
;
A
#
# COMPACT_ATOMS: atom_id res chain seq x y z
N MET A 1 3.79 -43.03 -88.77
CA MET A 1 3.40 -41.61 -88.77
C MET A 1 3.99 -40.96 -87.52
N TYR A 2 4.74 -39.88 -87.70
CA TYR A 2 5.80 -39.37 -86.82
C TYR A 2 5.32 -38.55 -85.58
N ARG A 3 6.04 -38.76 -84.46
CA ARG A 3 6.38 -37.91 -83.28
C ARG A 3 5.78 -36.48 -83.21
N PRO A 4 5.33 -36.05 -82.00
CA PRO A 4 6.25 -35.29 -81.12
C PRO A 4 6.07 -35.60 -79.61
N ILE A 5 6.93 -36.47 -79.07
CA ILE A 5 7.13 -36.69 -77.61
C ILE A 5 8.42 -36.00 -77.12
N VAL A 6 9.14 -35.31 -78.00
CA VAL A 6 10.51 -34.82 -77.73
C VAL A 6 10.56 -33.38 -77.16
N LEU A 7 9.44 -32.65 -77.11
CA LEU A 7 9.44 -31.24 -76.68
C LEU A 7 9.13 -31.01 -75.19
N LEU A 8 8.77 -32.05 -74.42
CA LEU A 8 8.46 -31.92 -72.99
C LEU A 8 9.61 -32.31 -72.04
N LEU A 9 10.77 -32.74 -72.58
CA LEU A 9 11.95 -33.14 -71.80
C LEU A 9 13.09 -32.10 -71.81
N SER A 10 12.95 -31.00 -72.56
CA SER A 10 13.99 -29.94 -72.64
C SER A 10 13.78 -28.76 -71.67
N LEU A 11 12.57 -28.60 -71.09
CA LEU A 11 12.28 -27.51 -70.15
C LEU A 11 12.54 -27.86 -68.68
N CYS A 12 12.97 -29.09 -68.38
CA CYS A 12 13.20 -29.55 -67.00
C CYS A 12 14.69 -29.51 -66.57
N ALA A 13 15.62 -29.24 -67.51
CA ALA A 13 17.06 -29.26 -67.24
C ALA A 13 17.70 -27.87 -66.99
N LEU A 14 16.97 -26.77 -67.18
CA LEU A 14 17.52 -25.40 -67.04
C LEU A 14 17.05 -24.65 -65.77
N LEU A 15 16.41 -25.35 -64.83
CA LEU A 15 15.83 -24.76 -63.61
C LEU A 15 16.47 -25.27 -62.29
N CYS A 16 17.66 -25.90 -62.36
CA CYS A 16 18.30 -26.55 -61.21
C CYS A 16 19.55 -25.86 -60.64
N ALA A 17 19.87 -24.60 -60.95
CA ALA A 17 21.13 -24.00 -60.48
C ALA A 17 21.05 -22.59 -59.86
N LEU A 18 19.89 -22.17 -59.34
CA LEU A 18 19.81 -21.00 -58.46
C LEU A 18 19.81 -21.44 -56.99
N ALA A 19 20.94 -22.01 -56.55
CA ALA A 19 21.19 -22.12 -55.12
C ALA A 19 21.36 -20.69 -54.56
N PRO A 20 20.58 -20.27 -53.55
CA PRO A 20 20.78 -18.97 -52.95
C PRO A 20 22.18 -18.94 -52.34
N ILE A 21 23.00 -18.00 -52.79
CA ILE A 21 24.26 -17.63 -52.12
C ILE A 21 23.84 -17.15 -50.73
N ARG A 22 23.86 -18.05 -49.75
CA ARG A 22 23.65 -17.69 -48.35
C ARG A 22 24.84 -16.85 -47.96
N ALA A 23 24.64 -15.53 -47.89
CA ALA A 23 25.59 -14.64 -47.24
C ALA A 23 25.92 -15.26 -45.87
N ALA A 24 27.21 -15.53 -45.63
CA ALA A 24 27.65 -16.11 -44.38
C ALA A 24 27.09 -15.27 -43.23
N ALA A 25 26.26 -15.88 -42.39
CA ALA A 25 25.68 -15.18 -41.26
C ALA A 25 26.82 -14.58 -40.44
N ALA A 26 26.78 -13.27 -40.25
CA ALA A 26 27.81 -12.57 -39.50
C ALA A 26 27.86 -13.14 -38.08
N LEU A 27 28.99 -13.74 -37.72
CA LEU A 27 29.19 -14.35 -36.40
C LEU A 27 29.06 -13.29 -35.31
N THR A 28 28.32 -13.61 -34.27
CA THR A 28 28.22 -12.80 -33.05
C THR A 28 29.53 -12.86 -32.26
N ASN A 29 29.79 -11.87 -31.39
CA ASN A 29 30.97 -11.89 -30.51
C ASN A 29 31.01 -13.15 -29.61
N ALA A 30 29.86 -13.69 -29.21
CA ALA A 30 29.79 -14.92 -28.44
C ALA A 30 30.28 -16.14 -29.23
N GLU A 31 29.88 -16.27 -30.51
CA GLU A 31 30.32 -17.35 -31.38
C GLU A 31 31.81 -17.24 -31.74
N ARG A 32 32.31 -16.00 -31.90
CA ARG A 32 33.74 -15.73 -32.15
C ARG A 32 34.59 -16.17 -30.96
N LEU A 33 34.17 -15.86 -29.73
CA LEU A 33 34.87 -16.28 -28.51
C LEU A 33 34.87 -17.80 -28.35
N ARG A 34 33.75 -18.49 -28.61
CA ARG A 34 33.70 -19.96 -28.61
C ARG A 34 34.67 -20.62 -29.60
N ARG A 35 35.04 -19.89 -30.66
CA ARG A 35 35.98 -20.32 -31.69
C ARG A 35 37.39 -19.77 -31.49
N ASN A 36 37.73 -19.24 -30.32
CA ASN A 36 39.01 -18.58 -30.02
C ASN A 36 39.39 -17.45 -31.00
N MET A 37 38.39 -16.79 -31.62
CA MET A 37 38.60 -15.64 -32.49
C MET A 37 38.45 -14.34 -31.68
N PRO A 38 39.21 -13.28 -32.02
CA PRO A 38 39.05 -11.98 -31.36
C PRO A 38 37.66 -11.38 -31.63
N PRO A 39 37.05 -10.68 -30.64
CA PRO A 39 35.74 -10.05 -30.80
C PRO A 39 35.75 -8.97 -31.88
N LEU A 40 34.61 -8.74 -32.53
CA LEU A 40 34.42 -7.62 -33.44
C LEU A 40 34.48 -6.29 -32.67
N PRO A 41 35.02 -5.23 -33.29
CA PRO A 41 35.05 -3.91 -32.68
C PRO A 41 33.63 -3.38 -32.46
N PRO A 42 33.41 -2.54 -31.43
CA PRO A 42 32.11 -1.94 -31.18
C PRO A 42 31.65 -1.11 -32.38
N VAL A 43 30.53 -1.51 -33.00
CA VAL A 43 29.90 -0.73 -34.06
C VAL A 43 29.18 0.45 -33.42
N ARG A 44 29.69 1.66 -33.66
CA ARG A 44 29.00 2.90 -33.25
C ARG A 44 27.77 3.06 -34.13
N ARG A 45 26.60 2.68 -33.61
CA ARG A 45 25.33 3.05 -34.24
C ARG A 45 25.22 4.57 -34.17
N SER A 46 24.96 5.22 -35.31
CA SER A 46 24.59 6.64 -35.36
C SER A 46 23.54 6.89 -34.26
N GLY A 47 23.87 7.79 -33.33
CA GLY A 47 23.14 7.95 -32.08
C GLY A 47 21.64 8.12 -32.36
N THR A 48 20.84 7.17 -31.90
CA THR A 48 19.41 7.42 -31.72
C THR A 48 19.29 8.69 -30.89
N PRO A 49 18.50 9.70 -31.31
CA PRO A 49 18.36 10.92 -30.54
C PRO A 49 17.96 10.52 -29.12
N VAL A 50 18.79 10.93 -28.15
CA VAL A 50 18.57 10.74 -26.72
C VAL A 50 17.44 11.69 -26.32
N TYR A 51 16.23 11.45 -26.83
CA TYR A 51 15.03 11.90 -26.14
C TYR A 51 15.02 11.14 -24.82
N ALA A 52 15.60 11.79 -23.81
CA ALA A 52 15.61 11.44 -22.40
C ALA A 52 15.25 9.96 -22.13
N ALA A 53 16.24 9.08 -22.08
CA ALA A 53 16.04 7.78 -21.45
C ALA A 53 15.39 8.07 -20.09
N LYS A 54 14.12 7.67 -19.95
CA LYS A 54 13.27 7.90 -18.77
C LYS A 54 14.10 7.44 -17.57
N ARG A 55 14.66 8.37 -16.80
CA ARG A 55 15.42 8.01 -15.60
C ARG A 55 14.46 7.18 -14.75
N GLY A 56 14.90 6.00 -14.31
CA GLY A 56 14.14 5.22 -13.34
C GLY A 56 13.86 6.13 -12.16
N GLY A 57 12.60 6.47 -11.95
CA GLY A 57 12.20 7.21 -10.75
C GLY A 57 12.59 6.39 -9.52
N PRO A 58 12.83 7.02 -8.37
CA PRO A 58 13.01 6.30 -7.13
C PRO A 58 11.84 5.33 -6.92
N SER A 59 12.15 4.10 -6.48
CA SER A 59 11.14 3.10 -6.18
C SER A 59 10.20 3.65 -5.10
N ASN A 60 8.89 3.54 -5.32
CA ASN A 60 7.92 3.86 -4.28
C ASN A 60 8.13 2.88 -3.12
N THR A 61 8.68 3.36 -2.00
CA THR A 61 8.70 2.57 -0.77
C THR A 61 7.24 2.26 -0.42
N PRO A 62 6.88 0.97 -0.21
CA PRO A 62 5.53 0.61 0.19
C PRO A 62 5.15 1.38 1.46
N LEU A 63 3.96 1.99 1.45
CA LEU A 63 3.44 2.63 2.65
C LEU A 63 2.96 1.55 3.64
N PRO A 64 3.16 1.75 4.96
CA PRO A 64 2.63 0.81 5.96
C PRO A 64 1.12 0.63 5.81
N SER A 65 0.68 -0.62 5.77
CA SER A 65 -0.73 -0.99 5.64
C SER A 65 -1.03 -2.26 6.40
N GLY A 66 -2.28 -2.44 6.82
CA GLY A 66 -2.69 -3.58 7.64
C GLY A 66 -4.09 -3.42 8.22
N THR A 67 -4.41 -4.20 9.24
CA THR A 67 -5.58 -4.01 10.10
C THR A 67 -5.20 -3.26 11.38
N ILE A 68 -6.16 -2.63 12.04
CA ILE A 68 -5.93 -1.97 13.34
C ILE A 68 -6.38 -2.92 14.44
N GLN A 69 -5.43 -3.46 15.19
CA GLN A 69 -5.67 -4.27 16.37
C GLN A 69 -5.86 -3.38 17.60
N VAL A 70 -6.88 -3.69 18.40
CA VAL A 70 -7.16 -3.05 19.68
C VAL A 70 -6.65 -3.96 20.79
N ARG A 71 -5.81 -3.43 21.68
CA ARG A 71 -5.22 -4.15 22.82
C ARG A 71 -5.52 -3.43 24.12
N ASN A 72 -5.69 -4.19 25.19
CA ASN A 72 -5.69 -3.65 26.55
C ASN A 72 -4.28 -3.17 26.91
N THR A 73 -4.17 -2.34 27.95
CA THR A 73 -2.88 -1.84 28.47
C THR A 73 -1.97 -2.93 29.05
N ASN A 74 -2.49 -4.13 29.33
CA ASN A 74 -1.69 -5.30 29.69
C ASN A 74 -1.14 -6.06 28.46
N GLY A 75 -1.41 -5.58 27.24
CA GLY A 75 -0.99 -6.18 25.98
C GLY A 75 -1.93 -7.24 25.41
N SER A 76 -2.98 -7.66 26.13
CA SER A 76 -3.93 -8.65 25.60
C SER A 76 -4.79 -8.07 24.47
N THR A 77 -5.03 -8.86 23.43
CA THR A 77 -5.90 -8.45 22.31
C THR A 77 -7.36 -8.37 22.76
N VAL A 78 -8.02 -7.26 22.42
CA VAL A 78 -9.48 -7.07 22.55
C VAL A 78 -10.17 -7.50 21.26
N GLY A 79 -9.63 -7.06 20.11
CA GLY A 79 -10.16 -7.38 18.78
C GLY A 79 -9.52 -6.48 17.71
N TYR A 80 -10.23 -6.22 16.62
CA TYR A 80 -9.79 -5.33 15.54
C TYR A 80 -10.84 -4.27 15.26
N ILE A 81 -10.48 -3.11 14.70
CA ILE A 81 -11.48 -2.09 14.32
C ILE A 81 -12.40 -2.67 13.24
N SER A 82 -13.72 -2.52 13.42
CA SER A 82 -14.71 -3.02 12.46
C SER A 82 -14.81 -2.13 11.22
N LYS A 83 -14.85 -2.73 10.03
CA LYS A 83 -15.07 -2.01 8.76
C LYS A 83 -16.49 -1.45 8.63
N ASN A 84 -17.48 -2.13 9.22
CA ASN A 84 -18.90 -1.77 9.13
C ASN A 84 -19.31 -0.79 10.23
N ASN A 85 -18.51 -0.69 11.28
CA ASN A 85 -18.68 0.29 12.36
C ASN A 85 -17.30 0.75 12.83
N ALA A 86 -16.77 1.79 12.19
CA ALA A 86 -15.43 2.31 12.48
C ALA A 86 -15.26 2.86 13.90
N THR A 87 -16.32 3.00 14.68
CA THR A 87 -16.23 3.37 16.10
C THR A 87 -16.05 2.15 16.99
N GLY A 88 -16.34 0.93 16.52
CA GLY A 88 -16.42 -0.28 17.33
C GLY A 88 -15.35 -1.32 17.02
N VAL A 89 -15.26 -2.30 17.91
CA VAL A 89 -14.37 -3.45 17.79
C VAL A 89 -15.13 -4.63 17.17
N ASN A 90 -14.53 -5.26 16.18
CA ASN A 90 -14.88 -6.55 15.64
C ASN A 90 -14.25 -7.66 16.49
N PHE A 91 -15.09 -8.55 16.99
CA PHE A 91 -14.71 -9.76 17.73
C PHE A 91 -14.85 -11.04 16.88
N GLY A 92 -15.34 -10.89 15.64
CA GLY A 92 -15.70 -11.99 14.75
C GLY A 92 -14.60 -12.34 13.75
N SER A 93 -15.00 -12.63 12.51
CA SER A 93 -14.08 -13.02 11.44
C SER A 93 -13.28 -11.84 10.89
N ALA A 94 -12.09 -12.13 10.36
CA ALA A 94 -11.19 -11.15 9.76
C ALA A 94 -11.77 -10.43 8.52
N ASP A 95 -12.84 -10.97 7.91
CA ASP A 95 -13.51 -10.32 6.77
C ASP A 95 -14.17 -8.99 7.14
N ASN A 96 -14.47 -8.79 8.43
CA ASN A 96 -15.05 -7.57 8.95
C ASN A 96 -14.03 -6.60 9.53
N ASP A 97 -12.73 -6.93 9.48
CA ASP A 97 -11.68 -6.04 9.95
C ASP A 97 -11.48 -4.87 8.99
N LEU A 98 -11.31 -3.68 9.56
CA LEU A 98 -10.95 -2.49 8.83
C LEU A 98 -9.48 -2.60 8.37
N LYS A 99 -9.27 -2.52 7.06
CA LYS A 99 -7.94 -2.45 6.46
C LYS A 99 -7.60 -1.00 6.21
N VAL A 100 -6.39 -0.58 6.58
CA VAL A 100 -5.93 0.80 6.48
C VAL A 100 -4.54 0.89 5.87
N GLN A 101 -4.22 2.07 5.35
CA GLN A 101 -2.89 2.49 4.96
C GLN A 101 -2.53 3.77 5.73
N PHE A 102 -1.37 3.78 6.36
CA PHE A 102 -0.85 4.94 7.07
C PHE A 102 -0.07 5.85 6.11
N PHE A 103 -0.43 7.13 6.07
CA PHE A 103 0.27 8.12 5.25
C PHE A 103 0.16 9.52 5.85
N LYS A 104 1.30 10.16 6.15
CA LYS A 104 1.36 11.55 6.66
C LYS A 104 0.37 11.81 7.81
N GLY A 105 0.40 10.95 8.83
CA GLY A 105 -0.45 11.05 10.01
C GLY A 105 -1.93 10.70 9.81
N ASN A 106 -2.29 10.20 8.64
CA ASN A 106 -3.65 9.75 8.32
C ASN A 106 -3.70 8.23 8.25
N LEU A 107 -4.81 7.66 8.72
CA LEU A 107 -5.18 6.25 8.54
C LEU A 107 -6.31 6.18 7.50
N ARG A 108 -5.95 5.93 6.25
CA ARG A 108 -6.93 5.81 5.15
C ARG A 108 -7.46 4.38 5.11
N ALA A 109 -8.77 4.18 5.16
CA ALA A 109 -9.36 2.87 4.92
C ALA A 109 -9.09 2.42 3.46
N THR A 110 -8.65 1.17 3.28
CA THR A 110 -8.35 0.60 1.95
C THR A 110 -9.46 -0.34 1.46
N ASN A 111 -10.31 -0.81 2.38
CA ASN A 111 -11.51 -1.58 2.08
C ASN A 111 -12.81 -0.80 2.36
N ALA A 112 -12.72 0.53 2.52
CA ALA A 112 -13.82 1.47 2.64
C ALA A 112 -13.36 2.87 2.18
N ASP A 113 -14.27 3.85 2.06
CA ASP A 113 -13.98 5.20 1.56
C ASP A 113 -14.07 6.27 2.66
N PHE A 114 -13.22 6.16 3.69
CA PHE A 114 -13.11 7.14 4.77
C PHE A 114 -11.71 7.12 5.40
N TYR A 115 -11.49 8.04 6.34
CA TYR A 115 -10.32 8.07 7.21
C TYR A 115 -10.73 7.80 8.66
N ILE A 116 -9.83 7.23 9.45
CA ILE A 116 -10.00 7.13 10.90
C ILE A 116 -9.49 8.41 11.55
N GLY A 117 -10.27 8.96 12.48
CA GLY A 117 -9.85 10.12 13.28
C GLY A 117 -10.89 10.50 14.33
N GLY A 118 -10.83 11.76 14.77
CA GLY A 118 -11.78 12.31 15.72
C GLY A 118 -12.93 13.06 15.02
N ASN A 119 -14.16 12.81 15.43
CA ASN A 119 -15.34 13.56 15.02
C ASN A 119 -15.86 14.37 16.22
N GLY A 120 -15.80 15.69 16.12
CA GLY A 120 -16.25 16.60 17.16
C GLY A 120 -15.40 17.87 17.24
N THR A 121 -15.81 18.74 18.16
CA THR A 121 -15.13 20.01 18.47
C THR A 121 -14.90 20.19 19.98
N SER A 122 -15.26 19.17 20.77
CA SER A 122 -15.09 19.16 22.22
C SER A 122 -13.62 19.39 22.59
N SER A 123 -13.39 20.21 23.60
CA SER A 123 -12.06 20.35 24.20
C SER A 123 -11.87 19.28 25.24
N ILE A 124 -10.78 18.52 25.14
CA ILE A 124 -10.48 17.43 26.08
C ILE A 124 -9.25 17.80 26.90
N GLY A 125 -9.10 17.25 28.10
CA GLY A 125 -7.92 17.54 28.92
C GLY A 125 -8.08 17.08 30.36
N PRO A 126 -7.09 17.35 31.21
CA PRO A 126 -7.15 17.00 32.63
C PRO A 126 -8.42 17.55 33.29
N GLY A 127 -9.16 16.68 33.99
CA GLY A 127 -10.41 17.02 34.67
C GLY A 127 -11.65 17.17 33.78
N SER A 128 -11.51 17.15 32.44
CA SER A 128 -12.65 17.19 31.53
C SER A 128 -13.26 15.79 31.36
N TYR A 129 -14.59 15.69 31.48
CA TYR A 129 -15.33 14.47 31.13
C TYR A 129 -15.70 14.41 29.65
N ASP A 130 -15.42 15.48 28.89
CA ASP A 130 -15.74 15.53 27.46
C ASP A 130 -14.91 14.53 26.67
N THR A 131 -15.48 14.12 25.54
CA THR A 131 -14.85 13.19 24.61
C THR A 131 -15.00 13.68 23.18
N VAL A 132 -14.14 13.16 22.33
CA VAL A 132 -14.25 13.26 20.89
C VAL A 132 -14.54 11.87 20.35
N ALA A 133 -15.56 11.75 19.49
CA ALA A 133 -15.93 10.46 18.94
C ALA A 133 -14.80 9.93 18.05
N PHE A 134 -14.34 8.70 18.29
CA PHE A 134 -13.42 8.02 17.37
C PHE A 134 -14.25 7.40 16.24
N GLY A 135 -13.84 7.56 14.99
CA GLY A 135 -14.54 6.88 13.90
C GLY A 135 -14.18 7.29 12.49
N ALA A 136 -15.09 6.95 11.58
CA ALA A 136 -15.01 7.27 10.16
C ALA A 136 -15.31 8.75 9.91
N ILE A 137 -14.38 9.45 9.27
CA ILE A 137 -14.49 10.85 8.91
C ILE A 137 -13.98 11.12 7.50
N GLN A 138 -14.34 12.28 6.96
CA GLN A 138 -13.74 12.80 5.74
C GLN A 138 -12.31 13.25 6.00
N LYS A 139 -11.50 13.32 4.94
CA LYS A 139 -10.12 13.78 5.02
C LYS A 139 -10.08 15.23 5.52
N GLY A 140 -9.27 15.50 6.54
CA GLY A 140 -9.10 16.84 7.07
C GLY A 140 -8.10 16.91 8.22
N PRO A 141 -8.10 18.02 8.97
CA PRO A 141 -7.26 18.16 10.15
C PRO A 141 -7.52 17.06 11.18
N THR A 142 -8.79 16.72 11.42
CA THR A 142 -9.18 15.73 12.44
C THR A 142 -8.91 14.27 12.04
N SER A 143 -8.55 14.01 10.77
CA SER A 143 -8.05 12.70 10.30
C SER A 143 -6.54 12.57 10.39
N SER A 144 -5.84 13.68 10.60
CA SER A 144 -4.38 13.76 10.63
C SER A 144 -3.83 13.77 12.06
N ILE A 145 -4.45 13.01 12.97
CA ILE A 145 -4.14 12.98 14.40
C ILE A 145 -3.25 11.80 14.80
N TRP A 146 -2.79 10.98 13.85
CA TRP A 146 -2.12 9.72 14.14
C TRP A 146 -0.61 9.82 14.00
N SER A 147 0.11 9.16 14.90
CA SER A 147 1.53 8.83 14.75
C SER A 147 1.70 7.31 14.77
N LEU A 148 2.60 6.80 13.93
CA LEU A 148 2.92 5.38 13.83
C LEU A 148 4.39 5.16 14.22
N ASP A 149 4.62 4.35 15.24
CA ASP A 149 5.92 3.74 15.45
C ASP A 149 6.05 2.53 14.53
N VAL A 150 6.87 2.68 13.48
CA VAL A 150 7.06 1.65 12.45
C VAL A 150 7.78 0.40 12.97
N ALA A 151 8.47 0.47 14.11
CA ALA A 151 9.17 -0.68 14.68
C ALA A 151 8.20 -1.61 15.43
N THR A 152 7.23 -1.03 16.14
CA THR A 152 6.29 -1.78 17.00
C THR A 152 4.89 -1.91 16.40
N GLY A 153 4.56 -1.09 15.40
CA GLY A 153 3.21 -0.92 14.87
C GLY A 153 2.30 -0.06 15.75
N ASN A 154 2.79 0.49 16.87
CA ASN A 154 1.95 1.26 17.80
C ASN A 154 1.42 2.54 17.15
N LEU A 155 0.11 2.76 17.27
CA LEU A 155 -0.60 3.94 16.79
C LEU A 155 -0.99 4.82 17.98
N THR A 156 -0.53 6.06 17.96
CA THR A 156 -0.86 7.06 19.00
C THR A 156 -1.68 8.19 18.39
N ALA A 157 -2.79 8.53 19.05
CA ALA A 157 -3.61 9.69 18.71
C ALA A 157 -3.08 10.95 19.41
N GLN A 158 -3.15 12.09 18.75
CA GLN A 158 -2.95 13.40 19.34
C GLN A 158 -4.06 14.34 18.86
N TRP A 159 -5.05 14.56 19.73
CA TRP A 159 -6.10 15.54 19.46
C TRP A 159 -5.56 16.97 19.57
N VAL A 160 -6.18 17.88 18.83
CA VAL A 160 -5.89 19.31 18.84
C VAL A 160 -7.20 20.03 19.07
N ASP A 161 -7.32 20.71 20.20
CA ASP A 161 -8.51 21.45 20.56
C ASP A 161 -8.67 22.72 19.69
N ALA A 162 -9.85 23.34 19.72
CA ALA A 162 -10.14 24.54 18.94
C ALA A 162 -9.23 25.73 19.29
N ASP A 163 -8.67 25.75 20.50
CA ASP A 163 -7.68 26.72 20.97
C ASP A 163 -6.23 26.38 20.57
N ASN A 164 -6.03 25.32 19.76
CA ASN A 164 -4.77 24.74 19.34
C ASN A 164 -3.94 24.09 20.45
N THR A 165 -4.51 23.87 21.64
CA THR A 165 -3.83 23.07 22.66
C THR A 165 -3.81 21.60 22.26
N LYS A 166 -2.84 20.87 22.82
CA LYS A 166 -2.56 19.47 22.50
C LYS A 166 -2.61 18.65 23.79
N PRO A 167 -3.82 18.42 24.34
CA PRO A 167 -3.97 17.65 25.56
C PRO A 167 -3.43 16.23 25.36
N THR A 168 -3.01 15.58 26.45
CA THR A 168 -2.75 14.14 26.44
C THR A 168 -4.01 13.44 25.92
N THR A 169 -3.88 12.64 24.87
CA THR A 169 -5.04 11.97 24.25
C THR A 169 -4.98 10.48 24.51
N THR A 170 -6.01 9.96 25.18
CA THR A 170 -6.17 8.53 25.45
C THR A 170 -7.30 7.98 24.58
N VAL A 171 -7.05 6.85 23.91
CA VAL A 171 -8.12 6.07 23.27
C VAL A 171 -8.75 5.19 24.34
N ALA A 172 -10.05 5.38 24.58
CA ALA A 172 -10.81 4.59 25.55
C ALA A 172 -11.88 3.76 24.82
N PHE A 173 -12.12 2.56 25.32
CA PHE A 173 -13.09 1.62 24.78
C PHE A 173 -14.18 1.31 25.81
N ASP A 174 -15.43 1.62 25.46
CA ASP A 174 -16.62 1.16 26.19
C ASP A 174 -17.03 -0.21 25.62
N LEU A 175 -16.75 -1.26 26.39
CA LEU A 175 -17.08 -2.64 26.01
C LEU A 175 -18.59 -2.87 25.92
N ARG A 176 -19.39 -2.20 26.76
CA ARG A 176 -20.84 -2.47 26.86
C ARG A 176 -21.57 -1.97 25.62
N ASN A 177 -21.17 -0.79 25.14
CA ASN A 177 -21.74 -0.17 23.96
C ASN A 177 -20.93 -0.42 22.68
N ASN A 178 -19.76 -1.05 22.79
CA ASN A 178 -18.84 -1.35 21.71
C ASN A 178 -18.47 -0.11 20.87
N PHE A 179 -17.99 0.93 21.54
CA PHE A 179 -17.44 2.10 20.84
C PHE A 179 -16.16 2.62 21.50
N LEU A 180 -15.35 3.28 20.67
CA LEU A 180 -14.11 3.96 21.01
C LEU A 180 -14.35 5.46 21.10
N VAL A 181 -13.63 6.11 21.99
CA VAL A 181 -13.58 7.57 22.11
C VAL A 181 -12.16 8.04 22.37
N LEU A 182 -11.92 9.31 22.08
CA LEU A 182 -10.74 10.04 22.52
C LEU A 182 -11.11 10.86 23.75
N THR A 183 -10.32 10.75 24.82
CA THR A 183 -10.49 11.52 26.05
C THR A 183 -9.15 12.04 26.56
N GLY A 184 -9.19 13.18 27.25
CA GLY A 184 -8.04 13.74 27.95
C GLY A 184 -7.89 13.26 29.39
N ASP A 185 -8.97 12.78 29.99
CA ASP A 185 -9.02 12.28 31.36
C ASP A 185 -10.05 11.16 31.50
N LEU A 186 -9.56 9.91 31.44
CA LEU A 186 -10.42 8.73 31.52
C LEU A 186 -11.15 8.61 32.86
N ALA A 187 -10.56 9.10 33.96
CA ALA A 187 -11.19 9.03 35.27
C ALA A 187 -12.36 10.00 35.37
N ALA A 188 -12.18 11.24 34.88
CA ALA A 188 -13.24 12.24 34.80
C ALA A 188 -14.41 11.78 33.90
N TYR A 189 -14.09 11.19 32.74
CA TYR A 189 -15.10 10.57 31.86
C TYR A 189 -15.88 9.47 32.59
N ASN A 190 -15.18 8.50 33.19
CA ASN A 190 -15.81 7.36 33.86
C ASN A 190 -16.65 7.75 35.09
N ALA A 191 -16.36 8.89 35.74
CA ALA A 191 -17.17 9.43 36.82
C ALA A 191 -18.57 9.91 36.36
N HIS A 192 -18.73 10.21 35.06
CA HIS A 192 -19.99 10.72 34.48
C HIS A 192 -20.66 9.72 33.52
N ALA A 193 -19.90 8.76 32.97
CA ALA A 193 -20.41 7.79 32.03
C ALA A 193 -21.31 6.74 32.72
N SER A 194 -22.42 6.37 32.08
CA SER A 194 -23.27 5.28 32.56
C SER A 194 -22.58 3.91 32.53
N PHE A 195 -21.61 3.75 31.62
CA PHE A 195 -20.75 2.58 31.52
C PHE A 195 -19.29 3.03 31.45
N PRO A 196 -18.42 2.53 32.35
CA PRO A 196 -17.02 2.92 32.33
C PRO A 196 -16.31 2.35 31.10
N ALA A 197 -15.44 3.15 30.51
CA ALA A 197 -14.51 2.73 29.47
C ALA A 197 -13.14 2.37 30.06
N SER A 198 -12.38 1.59 29.30
CA SER A 198 -11.00 1.23 29.61
C SER A 198 -10.04 1.83 28.59
N ALA A 199 -8.87 2.29 29.03
CA ALA A 199 -7.81 2.70 28.11
C ALA A 199 -7.36 1.51 27.25
N VAL A 200 -7.15 1.76 25.96
CA VAL A 200 -6.67 0.76 25.01
C VAL A 200 -5.53 1.32 24.15
N TRP A 201 -4.75 0.42 23.59
CA TRP A 201 -3.71 0.73 22.61
C TRP A 201 -4.12 0.21 21.24
N LEU A 202 -3.72 0.95 20.21
CA LEU A 202 -3.99 0.61 18.82
C LEU A 202 -2.68 0.19 18.15
N PHE A 203 -2.71 -0.90 17.39
CA PHE A 203 -1.55 -1.39 16.64
C PHE A 203 -1.91 -1.63 15.19
N LEU A 204 -1.08 -1.16 14.26
CA LEU A 204 -1.14 -1.54 12.86
C LEU A 204 -0.48 -2.90 12.66
N THR A 205 -1.26 -3.90 12.24
CA THR A 205 -0.81 -5.27 12.01
C THR A 205 -0.94 -5.64 10.54
N ALA A 206 0.14 -6.13 9.92
CA ALA A 206 0.19 -6.46 8.50
C ALA A 206 -0.62 -7.73 8.14
#